data_AF-A0A7X9LAE4-F1
#
_entry.id   AF-A0A7X9LAE4-F1
#
_cell.length_a   1.000
_cell.length_b   1.000
_cell.length_c   1.000
_cell.angle_alpha   90.00
_cell.angle_beta   90.00
_cell.angle_gamma   90.00
#
_symmetry.space_group_name_H-M   'P 1'
#
loop_
_entity.id
_entity.type
_entity.pdbx_description
1 polymer ?
#
loop_
_entity_poly.entity_id
_entity_poly.type
_entity_poly.pdbx_seq_one_letter_code
_entity_poly.pdbx_strand_id
1 'polypeptide(L)' 'QVLSREQLLSSVWGYDFDPGSNVVDVYVRYLRRKLGAERFETVRGMGYRLV' A
#
# COMPACT_ATOMS: atom_id res chain seq x y z
N GLN A 1 -3.36 6.75 10.31
CA GLN A 1 -4.56 6.27 9.58
C GLN A 1 -4.21 4.97 8.86
N VAL A 2 -5.13 3.99 8.76
CA VAL A 2 -4.93 2.78 7.96
C VAL A 2 -5.61 2.97 6.60
N LEU A 3 -4.93 2.62 5.52
CA LEU A 3 -5.45 2.70 4.15
C LEU A 3 -5.52 1.30 3.53
N SER A 4 -6.67 0.96 2.95
CA SER A 4 -6.85 -0.29 2.23
C SER A 4 -6.07 -0.32 0.92
N ARG A 5 -5.85 -1.52 0.38
CA ARG A 5 -5.23 -1.67 -0.94
C ARG A 5 -6.02 -0.96 -2.03
N GLU A 6 -7.36 -1.05 -1.98
CA GLU A 6 -8.26 -0.38 -2.93
C GLU A 6 -8.16 1.15 -2.81
N GLN A 7 -8.08 1.69 -1.59
CA GLN A 7 -7.90 3.13 -1.37
C GLN A 7 -6.55 3.62 -1.91
N LEU A 8 -5.47 2.88 -1.64
CA LEU A 8 -4.14 3.20 -2.17
C LEU A 8 -4.10 3.08 -3.70
N LEU A 9 -4.75 2.06 -4.24
CA LEU A 9 -4.83 1.85 -5.68
C LEU A 9 -5.58 3.00 -6.37
N SER A 10 -6.79 3.31 -5.90
CA SER A 10 -7.62 4.37 -6.46
C SER A 10 -6.97 5.76 -6.33
N SER A 11 -6.33 6.06 -5.20
CA SER A 11 -5.73 7.39 -4.97
C SER A 11 -4.40 7.62 -5.71
N VAL A 12 -3.61 6.58 -5.97
CA VAL A 12 -2.28 6.72 -6.59
C VAL A 12 -2.27 6.32 -8.06
N TRP A 13 -3.07 5.32 -8.46
CA TRP A 13 -3.14 4.81 -9.84
C TRP A 13 -4.44 5.16 -10.57
N GLY A 14 -5.51 5.54 -9.86
CA GLY A 14 -6.80 5.90 -10.45
C GLY A 14 -7.76 4.72 -10.66
N TYR A 15 -8.91 4.99 -11.28
CA TYR A 15 -10.02 4.04 -11.44
C TYR A 15 -9.81 2.99 -12.54
N ASP A 16 -8.83 3.17 -13.42
CA ASP A 16 -8.56 2.25 -14.53
C ASP A 16 -7.66 1.08 -14.14
N PHE A 17 -7.29 0.96 -12.86
CA PHE A 17 -6.38 -0.06 -12.39
C PHE A 17 -7.10 -1.28 -11.82
N ASP A 18 -6.63 -2.47 -12.16
CA ASP A 18 -7.19 -3.74 -11.68
C ASP A 18 -7.07 -3.84 -10.14
N PRO A 19 -8.19 -3.89 -9.39
CA PRO A 19 -8.20 -4.08 -7.94
C PRO A 19 -7.55 -5.39 -7.48
N GLY A 20 -7.44 -6.39 -8.37
CA GLY A 20 -6.74 -7.64 -8.14
C GLY A 20 -5.22 -7.54 -8.27
N SER A 21 -4.69 -6.41 -8.72
CA SER A 21 -3.25 -6.22 -8.91
C SER A 21 -2.49 -6.12 -7.59
N ASN A 22 -1.32 -6.77 -7.53
CA ASN A 22 -0.38 -6.70 -6.41
C ASN A 22 0.53 -5.45 -6.44
N VAL A 23 0.26 -4.47 -7.31
CA VAL A 23 1.09 -3.28 -7.49
C VAL A 23 1.32 -2.53 -6.18
N VAL A 24 0.28 -2.43 -5.34
CA VAL A 24 0.36 -1.77 -4.03
C VAL A 24 1.39 -2.46 -3.16
N ASP A 25 1.37 -3.79 -3.11
CA ASP A 25 2.29 -4.60 -2.30
C ASP A 25 3.74 -4.46 -2.80
N VAL A 26 3.94 -4.40 -4.12
CA VAL A 26 5.25 -4.18 -4.76
C VAL A 26 5.83 -2.83 -4.37
N TYR A 27 5.05 -1.76 -4.49
CA TYR A 27 5.53 -0.41 -4.18
C TYR A 27 5.70 -0.19 -2.68
N VAL A 28 4.84 -0.74 -1.82
CA VAL A 28 5.06 -0.73 -0.37
C VAL A 28 6.37 -1.44 -0.01
N ARG A 29 6.69 -2.57 -0.64
CA ARG A 29 7.98 -3.25 -0.46
C ARG A 29 9.16 -2.35 -0.86
N TYR A 30 9.04 -1.60 -1.95
CA TYR A 30 10.09 -0.65 -2.35
C TYR A 30 10.23 0.52 -1.38
N LEU A 31 9.11 1.08 -0.91
CA LEU A 31 9.12 2.15 0.08
C LEU A 31 9.77 1.71 1.39
N ARG A 32 9.46 0.51 1.88
CA ARG A 32 10.12 -0.10 3.05
C ARG A 32 11.63 -0.19 2.87
N ARG A 33 12.10 -0.61 1.69
CA ARG A 33 13.53 -0.69 1.38
C ARG A 33 14.21 0.69 1.33
N LYS A 34 13.50 1.73 0.89
CA LYS A 34 14.06 3.08 0.71
C LYS A 34 14.01 3.93 1.98
N LEU A 35 12.95 3.79 2.77
CA LEU A 35 12.64 4.70 3.88
C LEU A 35 12.76 4.04 5.26
N GLY A 36 12.95 2.72 5.30
CA GLY A 36 12.95 1.93 6.53
C GLY A 36 11.65 1.15 6.69
N ALA A 37 11.75 -0.11 7.11
CA ALA A 37 10.60 -0.99 7.25
C ALA A 37 9.75 -0.65 8.49
N GLU A 38 10.40 -0.09 9.51
CA GLU A 38 9.82 0.33 10.79
C GLU A 38 8.77 1.43 10.65
N ARG A 39 8.84 2.24 9.58
CA ARG A 39 7.86 3.28 9.29
C ARG A 39 6.58 2.76 8.63
N PHE A 40 6.53 1.48 8.24
CA PHE A 40 5.41 0.91 7.51
C PHE A 40 4.88 -0.35 8.18
N GLU A 41 3.64 -0.27 8.63
CA GLU A 41 2.94 -1.39 9.24
C GLU A 41 1.93 -2.02 8.28
N THR A 42 1.90 -3.36 8.26
CA THR A 42 0.86 -4.12 7.57
C THR A 42 -0.20 -4.51 8.59
N VAL A 43 -1.40 -3.97 8.43
CA VAL A 43 -2.57 -4.35 9.23
C VAL A 43 -3.31 -5.45 8.46
N ARG A 44 -3.12 -6.71 8.88
CA ARG A 44 -3.64 -7.88 8.17
C ARG A 44 -5.16 -7.76 7.97
N GLY A 45 -5.61 -7.94 6.73
CA GLY A 45 -7.02 -7.82 6.36
C GLY A 45 -7.54 -6.38 6.19
N MET A 46 -6.78 -5.36 6.60
CA MET A 46 -7.18 -3.95 6.52
C MET A 46 -6.36 -3.16 5.50
N GLY A 47 -5.03 -3.34 5.44
CA GLY A 47 -4.15 -2.63 4.52
C GLY A 47 -2.83 -2.16 5.16
N TYR A 48 -2.44 -0.92 4.88
CA TYR A 48 -1.14 -0.35 5.26
C TYR A 48 -1.28 0.93 6.07
N ARG A 49 -0.32 1.17 6.96
CA ARG A 49 -0.21 2.38 7.79
C ARG A 49 1.24 2.87 7.82
N LEU A 50 1.40 4.19 7.73
CA LEU A 50 2.65 4.87 8.08
C LEU A 50 2.70 5.10 9.59
N VAL A 51 3.84 4.78 10.21
CA VAL A 51 4.15 4.92 11.64
C VAL A 51 5.28 5.92 11.82
#